data_AF-Q4R197-F1
#
_entry.id   AF-Q4R197-F1
#
_cell.length_a   1.000
_cell.length_b   1.000
_cell.length_c   1.000
_cell.angle_alpha   90.00
_cell.angle_beta   90.00
_cell.angle_gamma   90.00
#
_symmetry.space_group_name_H-M   'P 1'
#
loop_
_entity.id
_entity.type
_entity.pdbx_description
1 polymer ?
#
loop_
_entity_poly.entity_id
_entity_poly.type
_entity_poly.pdbx_seq_one_letter_code
_entity_poly.pdbx_strand_id
1 'polypeptide(L)'
;MSKLLGIVLPWLFLVWAAYCQAFCPKTTKWSGYKFFSQNNSRFILTNRTYTPAGGFNQSLCVRTGYTVFYHKKYLIERNFQYKNLSEDQTELKWWPSAWVNMTFYKGRRSTMMNSAQDSGEGYHIPAPKWKFVYTRRNCAVIQVFTDESNQTRSLKRNMRPIQKCELWKRQIRRNDTKIRLPKGTCCEKYFK
;
A
#
# COMPACT_ATOMS: atom_id res chain seq x y z
N MET A 1 70.43 21.63 -29.10
CA MET A 1 69.67 20.40 -29.42
C MET A 1 68.63 20.20 -28.32
N SER A 2 67.34 20.49 -28.60
CA SER A 2 66.22 19.52 -28.66
C SER A 2 65.86 18.94 -27.27
N LYS A 3 64.65 19.03 -26.68
CA LYS A 3 63.25 18.96 -27.16
C LYS A 3 62.35 19.68 -26.13
N LEU A 4 61.48 20.62 -26.49
CA LEU A 4 60.08 20.51 -26.94
C LEU A 4 59.08 19.83 -25.98
N LEU A 5 58.04 20.62 -25.67
CA LEU A 5 56.82 20.38 -24.90
C LEU A 5 56.06 19.10 -25.23
N GLY A 6 55.33 18.59 -24.23
CA GLY A 6 54.18 17.70 -24.42
C GLY A 6 53.26 17.69 -23.20
N ILE A 7 52.42 18.73 -23.06
CA ILE A 7 51.25 18.74 -22.17
C ILE A 7 50.06 18.20 -22.96
N VAL A 8 49.41 17.12 -22.50
CA VAL A 8 47.97 16.86 -22.72
C VAL A 8 47.40 16.07 -21.52
N LEU A 9 46.79 16.80 -20.58
CA LEU A 9 45.62 16.34 -19.78
C LEU A 9 44.39 16.33 -20.71
N PRO A 10 43.22 15.74 -20.38
CA PRO A 10 42.88 14.70 -19.40
C PRO A 10 41.88 13.65 -19.96
N TRP A 11 42.00 12.37 -19.57
CA TRP A 11 40.88 11.42 -19.72
C TRP A 11 39.94 11.53 -18.50
N LEU A 12 39.13 12.58 -18.50
CA LEU A 12 37.93 12.69 -17.68
C LEU A 12 36.90 11.72 -18.26
N PHE A 13 36.89 10.49 -17.75
CA PHE A 13 35.74 9.61 -17.88
C PHE A 13 34.56 10.25 -17.13
N LEU A 14 33.80 11.07 -17.84
CA LEU A 14 32.45 11.44 -17.47
C LEU A 14 31.61 10.16 -17.47
N VAL A 15 31.60 9.50 -16.31
CA VAL A 15 30.56 8.55 -15.95
C VAL A 15 29.27 9.36 -15.90
N TRP A 16 28.59 9.43 -17.04
CA TRP A 16 27.19 9.83 -17.11
C TRP A 16 26.39 8.70 -16.44
N ALA A 17 26.43 8.69 -15.10
CA ALA A 17 25.40 8.05 -14.32
C ALA A 17 24.11 8.81 -14.67
N ALA A 18 23.40 8.31 -15.67
CA ALA A 18 22.03 8.68 -15.94
C ALA A 18 21.23 8.35 -14.68
N TYR A 19 21.20 9.31 -13.75
CA TYR A 19 20.26 9.35 -12.64
C TYR A 19 18.89 9.48 -13.28
N CYS A 20 18.31 8.34 -13.67
CA CYS A 20 16.87 8.19 -13.81
C CYS A 20 16.25 8.37 -12.43
N GLN A 21 16.31 9.58 -11.86
CA GLN A 21 15.38 9.98 -10.82
C GLN A 21 14.02 10.01 -11.48
N ALA A 22 13.32 8.87 -11.42
CA ALA A 22 11.94 8.78 -11.85
C ALA A 22 11.16 9.93 -11.21
N PHE A 23 10.76 10.90 -12.03
CA PHE A 23 9.95 12.03 -11.61
C PHE A 23 8.65 11.49 -11.04
N CYS A 24 8.33 11.90 -9.81
CA CYS A 24 7.13 11.47 -9.11
C CYS A 24 6.15 12.64 -9.06
N PRO A 25 5.19 12.71 -10.01
CA PRO A 25 4.18 13.77 -9.98
C PRO A 25 3.44 13.76 -8.65
N LYS A 26 3.25 14.96 -8.07
CA LYS A 26 2.54 15.18 -6.81
C LYS A 26 1.07 14.76 -6.89
N THR A 27 0.45 14.90 -8.07
CA THR A 27 -0.93 14.48 -8.35
C THR A 27 -0.96 13.24 -9.22
N THR A 28 -2.01 12.44 -9.06
CA THR A 28 -2.15 11.17 -9.81
C THR A 28 -3.55 11.07 -10.40
N LYS A 29 -3.67 10.52 -11.61
CA LYS A 29 -4.97 10.26 -12.28
C LYS A 29 -5.64 8.96 -11.80
N TRP A 30 -5.04 8.29 -10.81
CA TRP A 30 -5.49 7.00 -10.28
C TRP A 30 -6.32 7.21 -9.01
N SER A 31 -7.53 6.67 -8.98
CA SER A 31 -8.35 6.60 -7.77
C SER A 31 -8.10 5.30 -7.01
N GLY A 32 -8.48 5.27 -5.73
CA GLY A 32 -8.47 4.04 -4.94
C GLY A 32 -9.29 2.92 -5.56
N TYR A 33 -10.44 3.26 -6.16
CA TYR A 33 -11.26 2.30 -6.91
C TYR A 33 -10.46 1.68 -8.07
N LYS A 34 -9.85 2.51 -8.93
CA LYS A 34 -9.05 2.01 -10.06
C LYS A 34 -7.91 1.11 -9.57
N PHE A 35 -7.30 1.44 -8.43
CA PHE A 35 -6.24 0.63 -7.84
C PHE A 35 -6.74 -0.74 -7.42
N PHE A 36 -7.75 -0.84 -6.55
CA PHE A 36 -8.26 -2.12 -6.06
C PHE A 36 -9.18 -2.86 -7.05
N SER A 37 -9.65 -2.24 -8.12
CA SER A 37 -10.46 -2.93 -9.13
C SER A 37 -9.61 -3.71 -10.15
N GLN A 38 -8.29 -3.76 -10.02
CA GLN A 38 -7.46 -4.43 -11.03
C GLN A 38 -7.58 -5.95 -10.89
N ASN A 39 -8.14 -6.59 -11.91
CA ASN A 39 -8.29 -8.04 -11.97
C ASN A 39 -6.92 -8.74 -12.11
N ASN A 40 -6.90 -10.05 -11.85
CA ASN A 40 -5.72 -10.90 -11.88
C ASN A 40 -4.57 -10.35 -11.01
N SER A 41 -4.92 -9.75 -9.88
CA SER A 41 -3.97 -9.07 -9.01
C SER A 41 -4.42 -9.14 -7.57
N ARG A 42 -3.46 -9.43 -6.71
CA ARG A 42 -3.58 -9.20 -5.27
C ARG A 42 -2.82 -7.95 -4.87
N PHE A 43 -3.19 -7.40 -3.73
CA PHE A 43 -2.58 -6.23 -3.14
C PHE A 43 -2.01 -6.61 -1.80
N ILE A 44 -0.77 -6.22 -1.54
CA ILE A 44 -0.04 -6.57 -0.32
C ILE A 44 0.26 -5.30 0.45
N LEU A 45 -0.06 -5.32 1.73
CA LEU A 45 0.39 -4.31 2.68
C LEU A 45 1.88 -4.52 2.94
N THR A 46 2.70 -3.55 2.54
CA THR A 46 4.16 -3.66 2.64
C THR A 46 4.76 -2.82 3.76
N ASN A 47 4.09 -1.74 4.17
CA ASN A 47 4.52 -0.91 5.28
C ASN A 47 3.32 -0.20 5.91
N ARG A 48 3.43 0.16 7.19
CA ARG A 48 2.43 0.95 7.93
C ARG A 48 3.08 1.75 9.05
N THR A 49 2.48 2.87 9.44
CA THR A 49 3.02 3.76 10.48
C THR A 49 2.45 3.52 11.88
N TYR A 50 1.71 2.42 12.07
CA TYR A 50 1.03 2.10 13.32
C TYR A 50 1.11 0.62 13.63
N THR A 51 0.99 0.31 14.92
CA THR A 51 0.82 -1.05 15.42
C THR A 51 -0.59 -1.52 15.04
N PRO A 52 -0.74 -2.68 14.37
CA PRO A 52 -2.03 -3.15 13.88
C PRO A 52 -3.09 -3.23 14.98
N ALA A 53 -4.33 -2.91 14.61
CA ALA A 53 -5.48 -3.30 15.40
C ALA A 53 -5.73 -4.81 15.24
N GLY A 54 -6.02 -5.49 16.35
CA GLY A 54 -6.21 -6.95 16.40
C GLY A 54 -6.02 -7.58 17.79
N GLY A 55 -6.01 -6.77 18.88
CA GLY A 55 -5.76 -7.27 20.23
C GLY A 55 -4.31 -7.70 20.44
N PHE A 56 -4.08 -8.80 21.18
CA PHE A 56 -2.76 -9.40 21.47
C PHE A 56 -1.91 -9.75 20.21
N ASN A 57 -2.44 -9.56 19.00
CA ASN A 57 -2.02 -10.26 17.79
C ASN A 57 -1.59 -9.28 16.70
N GLN A 58 -0.28 -9.22 16.43
CA GLN A 58 0.29 -8.40 15.36
C GLN A 58 -0.08 -9.00 13.99
N SER A 59 -1.05 -8.42 13.27
CA SER A 59 -1.38 -8.89 11.91
C SER A 59 -0.20 -8.65 10.95
N LEU A 60 0.38 -9.72 10.42
CA LEU A 60 1.46 -9.66 9.44
C LEU A 60 0.99 -10.09 8.05
N CYS A 61 1.75 -9.71 7.03
CA CYS A 61 1.54 -10.16 5.65
C CYS A 61 0.11 -9.94 5.12
N VAL A 62 -0.56 -8.87 5.55
CA VAL A 62 -1.92 -8.54 5.12
C VAL A 62 -1.95 -8.40 3.60
N ARG A 63 -2.86 -9.12 2.96
CA ARG A 63 -3.00 -9.15 1.50
C ARG A 63 -4.44 -9.38 1.09
N THR A 64 -4.76 -9.08 -0.16
CA THR A 64 -6.03 -9.48 -0.77
C THR A 64 -5.90 -10.77 -1.58
N GLY A 65 -7.03 -11.36 -1.94
CA GLY A 65 -7.13 -12.37 -2.99
C GLY A 65 -6.89 -11.78 -4.39
N TYR A 66 -6.71 -12.67 -5.38
CA TYR A 66 -6.57 -12.28 -6.79
C TYR A 66 -7.90 -11.92 -7.46
N THR A 67 -8.98 -12.51 -6.95
CA THR A 67 -10.34 -12.31 -7.45
C THR A 67 -10.93 -11.02 -6.91
N VAL A 68 -11.72 -10.36 -7.74
CA VAL A 68 -12.54 -9.19 -7.38
C VAL A 68 -13.95 -9.44 -7.88
N PHE A 69 -14.94 -9.24 -7.03
CA PHE A 69 -16.34 -9.24 -7.43
C PHE A 69 -16.83 -7.80 -7.58
N TYR A 70 -17.62 -7.56 -8.64
CA TYR A 70 -18.17 -6.25 -8.94
C TYR A 70 -19.67 -6.29 -8.67
N HIS A 71 -20.13 -5.50 -7.70
CA HIS A 71 -21.56 -5.41 -7.42
C HIS A 71 -22.19 -4.23 -8.15
N LYS A 72 -21.59 -3.04 -8.04
CA LYS A 72 -22.06 -1.79 -8.66
C LYS A 72 -20.87 -0.87 -8.97
N LYS A 73 -21.13 0.25 -9.66
CA LYS A 73 -20.11 1.27 -9.90
C LYS A 73 -19.54 1.76 -8.56
N TYR A 74 -18.22 1.68 -8.41
CA TYR A 74 -17.50 2.04 -7.18
C TYR A 74 -17.77 1.13 -5.96
N LEU A 75 -18.39 -0.04 -6.14
CA LEU A 75 -18.58 -1.05 -5.12
C LEU A 75 -18.02 -2.39 -5.59
N ILE A 76 -16.94 -2.84 -4.94
CA ILE A 76 -16.31 -4.13 -5.22
C ILE A 76 -16.17 -4.92 -3.94
N GLU A 77 -16.01 -6.22 -4.06
CA GLU A 77 -15.70 -7.10 -2.96
C GLU A 77 -14.38 -7.83 -3.22
N ARG A 78 -13.59 -7.98 -2.16
CA ARG A 78 -12.33 -8.73 -2.18
C ARG A 78 -12.16 -9.52 -0.91
N ASN A 79 -11.58 -10.71 -1.04
CA ASN A 79 -11.08 -11.46 0.09
C ASN A 79 -9.81 -10.79 0.64
N PHE A 80 -9.74 -10.58 1.95
CA PHE A 80 -8.56 -10.15 2.69
C PHE A 80 -8.05 -11.29 3.56
N GLN A 81 -6.74 -11.46 3.63
CA GLN A 81 -6.05 -12.48 4.40
C GLN A 81 -4.89 -11.87 5.15
N TYR A 82 -4.52 -12.45 6.29
CA TYR A 82 -3.29 -12.10 7.00
C TYR A 82 -2.68 -13.32 7.66
N LYS A 83 -1.41 -13.21 8.07
CA LYS A 83 -0.75 -14.19 8.93
C LYS A 83 -0.82 -13.69 10.37
N ASN A 84 -1.41 -14.50 11.26
CA ASN A 84 -1.37 -14.29 12.70
C ASN A 84 -0.12 -14.96 13.29
N LEU A 85 0.62 -14.28 14.17
CA LEU A 85 1.81 -14.85 14.85
C LEU A 85 1.51 -15.47 16.22
N SER A 86 0.29 -15.31 16.72
CA SER A 86 -0.11 -15.63 18.10
C SER A 86 -0.95 -16.91 18.23
N GLU A 87 -1.57 -17.36 17.13
CA GLU A 87 -2.29 -18.64 17.07
C GLU A 87 -1.32 -19.70 16.62
N ASP A 88 -1.34 -20.83 17.32
CA ASP A 88 -0.61 -22.02 16.92
C ASP A 88 -1.15 -22.45 15.56
N GLN A 89 -0.37 -22.21 14.49
CA GLN A 89 -0.80 -22.45 13.10
C GLN A 89 -0.99 -23.94 12.79
N THR A 90 -0.76 -24.79 13.78
CA THR A 90 -1.02 -26.23 13.79
C THR A 90 -2.52 -26.52 13.75
N GLU A 91 -3.38 -25.66 14.32
CA GLU A 91 -4.84 -25.90 14.34
C GLU A 91 -5.56 -25.33 13.09
N LEU A 92 -5.12 -24.18 12.56
CA LEU A 92 -5.72 -23.58 11.37
C LEU A 92 -4.94 -23.94 10.10
N LYS A 93 -5.47 -24.87 9.30
CA LYS A 93 -4.92 -25.29 7.99
C LYS A 93 -4.88 -24.15 6.95
N TRP A 94 -5.52 -23.02 7.19
CA TRP A 94 -5.65 -21.88 6.27
C TRP A 94 -5.43 -20.53 6.98
N TRP A 95 -5.04 -19.50 6.20
CA TRP A 95 -4.90 -18.14 6.73
C TRP A 95 -6.28 -17.56 7.07
N PRO A 96 -6.45 -16.88 8.23
CA PRO A 96 -7.66 -16.13 8.52
C PRO A 96 -8.05 -15.23 7.36
N SER A 97 -9.33 -15.21 7.03
CA SER A 97 -9.83 -14.47 5.88
C SER A 97 -11.19 -13.83 6.08
N ALA A 98 -11.44 -12.72 5.38
CA ALA A 98 -12.71 -12.03 5.37
C ALA A 98 -13.03 -11.51 3.98
N TRP A 99 -14.30 -11.56 3.58
CA TRP A 99 -14.77 -10.87 2.38
C TRP A 99 -15.12 -9.43 2.75
N VAL A 100 -14.44 -8.48 2.09
CA VAL A 100 -14.54 -7.06 2.40
C VAL A 100 -15.23 -6.36 1.24
N ASN A 101 -16.42 -5.84 1.52
CA ASN A 101 -17.20 -4.99 0.62
C ASN A 101 -16.65 -3.56 0.67
N MET A 102 -16.00 -3.14 -0.40
CA MET A 102 -15.29 -1.86 -0.52
C MET A 102 -16.13 -0.85 -1.33
N THR A 103 -16.66 0.17 -0.66
CA THR A 103 -17.43 1.26 -1.29
C THR A 103 -16.56 2.50 -1.45
N PHE A 104 -16.28 2.91 -2.68
CA PHE A 104 -15.45 4.06 -2.99
C PHE A 104 -16.28 5.31 -3.29
N TYR A 105 -15.82 6.45 -2.81
CA TYR A 105 -16.49 7.73 -3.05
C TYR A 105 -15.49 8.89 -3.14
N LYS A 106 -15.93 10.00 -3.75
CA LYS A 106 -15.11 11.20 -3.91
C LYS A 106 -15.19 12.04 -2.62
N GLY A 107 -14.07 12.21 -1.93
CA GLY A 107 -13.91 13.22 -0.90
C GLY A 107 -13.47 14.57 -1.47
N ARG A 108 -13.37 15.60 -0.62
CA ARG A 108 -13.07 16.99 -1.04
C ARG A 108 -11.81 17.14 -1.92
N ARG A 109 -10.76 16.35 -1.65
CA ARG A 109 -9.47 16.39 -2.39
C ARG A 109 -8.87 15.01 -2.68
N SER A 110 -9.58 13.93 -2.38
CA SER A 110 -9.04 12.56 -2.41
C SER A 110 -10.14 11.53 -2.63
N THR A 111 -9.79 10.34 -3.10
CA THR A 111 -10.72 9.19 -3.07
C THR A 111 -10.79 8.66 -1.64
N MET A 112 -11.98 8.32 -1.16
CA MET A 112 -12.19 7.67 0.12
C MET A 112 -12.85 6.30 -0.10
N MET A 113 -12.76 5.44 0.90
CA MET A 113 -13.37 4.12 0.89
C MET A 113 -13.87 3.77 2.29
N ASN A 114 -15.13 3.33 2.36
CA ASN A 114 -15.69 2.67 3.53
C ASN A 114 -15.91 1.21 3.21
N SER A 115 -15.83 0.36 4.22
CA SER A 115 -16.10 -1.06 4.05
C SER A 115 -17.04 -1.63 5.09
N ALA A 116 -17.72 -2.69 4.67
CA ALA A 116 -18.32 -3.70 5.53
C ALA A 116 -17.55 -5.00 5.30
N GLN A 117 -17.47 -5.86 6.31
CA GLN A 117 -16.78 -7.14 6.18
C GLN A 117 -17.65 -8.29 6.68
N ASP A 118 -17.56 -9.41 5.99
CA ASP A 118 -18.02 -10.70 6.46
C ASP A 118 -16.78 -11.52 6.85
N SER A 119 -16.63 -11.75 8.16
CA SER A 119 -15.40 -12.29 8.74
C SER A 119 -15.50 -13.80 8.85
N GLY A 120 -14.56 -14.51 8.23
CA GLY A 120 -14.40 -15.94 8.47
C GLY A 120 -13.77 -16.22 9.84
N GLU A 121 -13.72 -17.50 10.19
CA GLU A 121 -13.09 -17.97 11.42
C GLU A 121 -11.64 -17.46 11.58
N GLY A 122 -11.30 -17.01 12.80
CA GLY A 122 -9.99 -16.47 13.16
C GLY A 122 -9.67 -15.06 12.62
N TYR A 123 -10.59 -14.40 11.89
CA TYR A 123 -10.33 -13.06 11.34
C TYR A 123 -10.73 -11.95 12.31
N HIS A 124 -9.75 -11.19 12.81
CA HIS A 124 -9.97 -10.17 13.85
C HIS A 124 -9.60 -8.73 13.44
N ILE A 125 -9.17 -8.50 12.20
CA ILE A 125 -8.88 -7.15 11.73
C ILE A 125 -10.21 -6.41 11.50
N PRO A 126 -10.40 -5.18 12.01
CA PRO A 126 -11.63 -4.44 11.79
C PRO A 126 -11.76 -3.93 10.35
N ALA A 127 -13.00 -3.67 9.93
CA ALA A 127 -13.31 -3.19 8.59
C ALA A 127 -12.59 -1.86 8.27
N PRO A 128 -11.78 -1.80 7.20
CA PRO A 128 -10.99 -0.62 6.88
C PRO A 128 -11.85 0.58 6.45
N LYS A 129 -11.51 1.76 7.01
CA LYS A 129 -11.96 3.07 6.53
C LYS A 129 -10.74 3.84 6.02
N TRP A 130 -10.73 4.18 4.73
CA TRP A 130 -9.51 4.64 4.05
C TRP A 130 -9.68 5.96 3.29
N LYS A 131 -8.61 6.74 3.24
CA LYS A 131 -8.42 7.86 2.33
C LYS A 131 -7.15 7.65 1.51
N PHE A 132 -7.30 7.66 0.20
CA PHE A 132 -6.20 7.49 -0.75
C PHE A 132 -5.48 8.82 -0.92
N VAL A 133 -4.30 8.95 -0.31
CA VAL A 133 -3.50 10.19 -0.34
C VAL A 133 -2.55 10.21 -1.54
N TYR A 134 -2.11 9.05 -2.01
CA TYR A 134 -1.32 8.92 -3.23
C TYR A 134 -1.61 7.57 -3.90
N THR A 135 -1.87 7.54 -5.20
CA THR A 135 -2.22 6.28 -5.87
C THR A 135 -1.61 6.20 -7.25
N ARG A 136 -1.04 5.05 -7.58
CA ARG A 136 -0.50 4.73 -8.90
C ARG A 136 -1.05 3.36 -9.30
N ARG A 137 -0.79 2.96 -10.55
CA ARG A 137 -1.19 1.64 -11.05
C ARG A 137 -0.74 0.49 -10.15
N ASN A 138 0.50 0.57 -9.63
CA ASN A 138 1.14 -0.54 -8.94
C ASN A 138 1.31 -0.34 -7.42
N CYS A 139 0.96 0.83 -6.89
CA CYS A 139 1.08 1.10 -5.46
C CYS A 139 0.12 2.19 -5.00
N ALA A 140 -0.21 2.20 -3.72
CA ALA A 140 -1.01 3.24 -3.09
C ALA A 140 -0.49 3.54 -1.69
N VAL A 141 -0.52 4.83 -1.32
CA VAL A 141 -0.39 5.30 0.05
C VAL A 141 -1.77 5.68 0.55
N ILE A 142 -2.16 5.09 1.67
CA ILE A 142 -3.51 5.15 2.21
C ILE A 142 -3.42 5.68 3.64
N GLN A 143 -4.20 6.71 3.93
CA GLN A 143 -4.46 7.15 5.30
C GLN A 143 -5.61 6.30 5.87
N VAL A 144 -5.42 5.75 7.06
CA VAL A 144 -6.36 4.87 7.75
C VAL A 144 -7.09 5.66 8.84
N PHE A 145 -8.41 5.52 8.86
CA PHE A 145 -9.24 6.03 9.95
C PHE A 145 -9.59 4.89 10.89
N THR A 146 -9.38 5.12 12.18
CA THR A 146 -9.80 4.23 13.27
C THR A 146 -10.81 4.96 14.13
N ASP A 147 -11.66 4.28 14.87
CA ASP A 147 -12.66 4.97 15.70
C ASP A 147 -11.99 5.84 16.79
N GLU A 148 -10.81 5.44 17.27
CA GLU A 148 -9.91 6.28 18.08
C GLU A 148 -9.60 7.63 17.42
N SER A 149 -9.35 7.64 16.11
CA SER A 149 -8.98 8.87 15.38
C SER A 149 -10.12 9.89 15.27
N ASN A 150 -11.37 9.45 15.48
CA ASN A 150 -12.52 10.34 15.61
C ASN A 150 -12.64 10.91 17.03
N GLN A 151 -12.27 10.12 18.05
CA GLN A 151 -12.28 10.52 19.46
C GLN A 151 -11.12 11.48 19.81
N THR A 152 -9.93 11.31 19.24
CA THR A 152 -8.80 12.22 19.50
C THR A 152 -9.02 13.62 18.94
N ARG A 153 -9.89 13.79 17.92
CA ARG A 153 -10.24 15.11 17.38
C ARG A 153 -11.04 15.97 18.36
N SER A 154 -11.79 15.37 19.28
CA SER A 154 -12.53 16.13 20.30
C SER A 154 -11.66 16.47 21.52
N LEU A 155 -10.64 15.68 21.83
CA LEU A 155 -9.87 15.80 23.08
C LEU A 155 -8.48 16.45 22.98
N LYS A 156 -7.84 16.50 21.80
CA LYS A 156 -6.49 17.08 21.65
C LYS A 156 -6.44 18.13 20.53
N ARG A 157 -6.84 19.37 20.83
CA ARG A 157 -6.70 20.52 19.92
C ARG A 157 -5.25 20.89 19.57
N ASN A 158 -4.27 20.48 20.38
CA ASN A 158 -2.87 20.96 20.28
C ASN A 158 -1.86 19.92 19.80
N MET A 159 -2.23 18.64 19.64
CA MET A 159 -1.36 17.63 19.01
C MET A 159 -1.96 17.26 17.66
N ARG A 160 -1.20 17.47 16.57
CA ARG A 160 -1.62 16.97 15.25
C ARG A 160 -1.86 15.46 15.37
N PRO A 161 -3.07 14.95 15.07
CA PRO A 161 -3.34 13.52 15.22
C PRO A 161 -2.35 12.74 14.34
N ILE A 162 -1.66 11.77 14.92
CA ILE A 162 -0.74 10.89 14.20
C ILE A 162 -1.55 10.21 13.09
N GLN A 163 -1.21 10.52 11.84
CA GLN A 163 -1.89 9.95 10.69
C GLN A 163 -1.40 8.51 10.52
N LYS A 164 -2.29 7.54 10.84
CA LYS A 164 -2.08 6.13 10.54
C LYS A 164 -2.07 5.96 9.03
N CYS A 165 -0.98 5.45 8.46
CA CYS A 165 -0.77 5.31 7.02
C CYS A 165 -0.36 3.88 6.68
N GLU A 166 -0.73 3.45 5.48
CA GLU A 166 -0.39 2.15 4.89
C GLU A 166 0.19 2.33 3.48
N LEU A 167 1.19 1.51 3.15
CA LEU A 167 1.74 1.38 1.81
C LEU A 167 1.34 0.02 1.21
N TRP A 168 0.48 0.08 0.20
CA TRP A 168 0.02 -1.08 -0.53
C TRP A 168 0.71 -1.20 -1.88
N LYS A 169 1.08 -2.42 -2.27
CA LYS A 169 1.65 -2.72 -3.59
C LYS A 169 0.83 -3.78 -4.32
N ARG A 170 0.64 -3.58 -5.62
CA ARG A 170 0.00 -4.54 -6.53
C ARG A 170 0.98 -5.67 -6.85
N GLN A 171 0.50 -6.89 -6.76
CA GLN A 171 1.14 -8.07 -7.32
C GLN A 171 0.22 -8.69 -8.38
N ILE A 172 0.70 -8.75 -9.61
CA ILE A 172 0.01 -9.40 -10.73
C ILE A 172 0.28 -10.91 -10.64
N ARG A 173 -0.75 -11.74 -10.89
CA ARG A 173 -0.55 -13.18 -11.02
C ARG A 173 0.33 -13.42 -12.25
N ARG A 174 1.53 -13.97 -12.04
CA ARG A 174 2.40 -14.47 -13.10
C ARG A 174 2.48 -15.99 -12.95
N ASN A 175 2.69 -16.69 -14.05
CA ASN A 175 3.00 -18.14 -14.02
C ASN A 175 4.37 -18.43 -13.38
N ASP A 176 5.16 -17.39 -13.13
CA ASP A 176 6.51 -17.46 -12.57
C ASP A 176 6.46 -17.36 -11.04
N THR A 177 7.13 -18.27 -10.34
CA THR A 177 7.09 -18.43 -8.87
C THR A 177 7.82 -17.31 -8.12
N LYS A 178 8.62 -16.49 -8.82
CA LYS A 178 9.41 -15.41 -8.21
C LYS A 178 8.64 -14.10 -8.15
N ILE A 179 8.27 -13.72 -6.92
CA ILE A 179 7.59 -12.47 -6.61
C ILE A 179 8.60 -11.31 -6.65
N ARG A 180 8.53 -10.44 -7.66
CA ARG A 180 9.29 -9.19 -7.71
C ARG A 180 8.36 -8.01 -7.50
N LEU A 181 8.26 -7.52 -6.26
CA LEU A 181 7.63 -6.22 -5.99
C LEU A 181 8.63 -5.12 -6.37
N PRO A 182 8.26 -4.17 -7.25
CA PRO A 182 9.17 -3.09 -7.62
C PRO A 182 9.55 -2.28 -6.37
N LYS A 183 10.86 -2.06 -6.19
CA LYS A 183 11.46 -1.15 -5.20
C LYS A 183 11.72 0.21 -5.86
N GLY A 184 11.80 1.27 -5.07
CA GLY A 184 12.05 2.64 -5.55
C GLY A 184 10.84 3.33 -6.19
N THR A 185 9.62 2.89 -5.87
CA THR A 185 8.39 3.46 -6.43
C THR A 185 8.09 4.85 -5.87
N CYS A 186 7.33 5.66 -6.62
CA CYS A 186 6.86 6.95 -6.12
C CYS A 186 6.04 6.86 -4.83
N CYS A 187 5.34 5.75 -4.60
CA CYS A 187 4.60 5.56 -3.36
C CYS A 187 5.54 5.36 -2.15
N GLU A 188 6.69 4.70 -2.33
CA GLU A 188 7.68 4.59 -1.25
C GLU A 188 8.31 5.94 -0.93
N LYS A 189 8.59 6.77 -1.94
CA LYS A 189 9.06 8.14 -1.72
C LYS A 189 8.01 9.01 -1.03
N TYR A 190 6.73 8.83 -1.37
CA TYR A 190 5.62 9.58 -0.74
C TYR A 190 5.33 9.10 0.70
N PHE A 191 5.59 7.83 1.01
CA PHE A 191 5.30 7.24 2.32
C PHE A 191 6.32 7.62 3.40
N LYS A 192 7.58 7.90 3.00
CA LYS A 192 8.64 8.41 3.87
C LYS A 192 8.34 9.85 4.27
#